data_AF-X1SCK4-F1
#
_entry.id   AF-X1SCK4-F1
#
_cell.length_a   1.000
_cell.length_b   1.000
_cell.length_c   1.000
_cell.angle_alpha   90.00
_cell.angle_beta   90.00
_cell.angle_gamma   90.00
#
_symmetry.space_group_name_H-M   'P 1'
#
loop_
_entity.id
_entity.type
_entity.pdbx_description
1 polymer ?
#
loop_
_entity_poly.entity_id
_entity_poly.type
_entity_poly.pdbx_seq_one_letter_code
_entity_poly.pdbx_strand_id
1 'polypeptide(L)'
;LIVLECISEEDEALQILHEINDLVSRGYDHKDIAVLYRANFQSRVIEEKFSEHKVPYYIENGLNFYNRREVKLLLDYLRVIQNPDSDESDEALINIINIPARYISRKFVNELVQFAAKKGIHLYEALRSISIALPYVKKNVKAFIAFLDPLIRDAGSMVPSEVLSIIREVLDYEILAGLYYLRS
;
A
#
# COMPACT_ATOMS: atom_id res chain seq x y z
N LEU A 1 42.36 -3.31 3.49
CA LEU A 1 41.29 -3.52 2.49
C LEU A 1 41.49 -4.94 1.97
N ILE A 2 40.54 -5.83 2.23
CA ILE A 2 40.55 -7.23 1.76
C ILE A 2 39.62 -7.26 0.55
N VAL A 3 40.05 -7.89 -0.53
CA VAL A 3 39.23 -8.12 -1.73
C VAL A 3 39.03 -9.62 -1.85
N LEU A 4 37.78 -10.06 -1.93
CA LEU A 4 37.40 -11.45 -2.12
C LEU A 4 36.91 -11.61 -3.56
N GLU A 5 37.54 -12.51 -4.32
CA GLU A 5 37.05 -12.91 -5.63
C GLU A 5 36.14 -14.13 -5.44
N CYS A 6 34.88 -14.00 -5.85
CA CYS A 6 33.86 -15.03 -5.70
C CYS A 6 33.40 -15.54 -7.07
N ILE A 7 33.02 -16.81 -7.15
CA ILE A 7 32.73 -17.48 -8.42
C ILE A 7 31.23 -17.34 -8.80
N SER A 8 30.37 -17.05 -7.82
CA SER A 8 28.94 -16.78 -8.01
C SER A 8 28.39 -15.85 -6.92
N GLU A 9 27.17 -15.33 -7.10
CA GLU A 9 26.46 -14.54 -6.08
C GLU A 9 26.17 -15.36 -4.81
N GLU A 10 25.93 -16.67 -4.95
CA GLU A 10 25.75 -17.57 -3.80
C GLU A 10 27.06 -17.77 -3.02
N ASP A 11 28.17 -17.93 -3.73
CA ASP A 11 29.50 -18.03 -3.12
C ASP A 11 29.88 -16.72 -2.41
N GLU A 12 29.61 -15.57 -3.03
CA GLU A 12 29.80 -14.26 -2.40
C GLU A 12 28.99 -14.12 -1.11
N ALA A 13 27.72 -14.49 -1.11
CA ALA A 13 26.88 -14.46 0.09
C ALA A 13 27.40 -15.37 1.22
N LEU A 14 27.93 -16.55 0.88
CA LEU A 14 28.56 -17.46 1.84
C LEU A 14 29.87 -16.88 2.40
N GLN A 15 30.71 -16.28 1.56
CA GLN A 15 31.94 -15.63 2.02
C GLN A 15 31.63 -14.45 2.96
N ILE A 16 30.66 -13.61 2.62
CA ILE A 16 30.20 -12.52 3.50
C ILE A 16 29.73 -13.09 4.84
N LEU A 17 28.97 -14.18 4.84
CA LEU A 17 28.52 -14.84 6.06
C LEU A 17 29.70 -15.37 6.90
N HIS A 18 30.73 -15.92 6.27
CA HIS A 18 31.94 -16.37 6.97
C HIS A 18 32.67 -15.20 7.63
N GLU A 19 32.83 -14.08 6.94
CA GLU A 19 33.45 -12.86 7.50
C GLU A 19 32.65 -12.29 8.66
N ILE A 20 31.31 -12.25 8.56
CA ILE A 20 30.43 -11.81 9.65
C ILE A 20 30.62 -12.70 10.88
N ASN A 21 30.62 -14.02 10.71
CA ASN A 21 30.80 -14.96 11.82
C ASN A 21 32.18 -14.85 12.47
N ASP A 22 33.24 -14.64 11.68
CA ASP A 22 34.59 -14.39 12.19
C ASP A 22 34.62 -13.08 13.02
N LEU A 23 34.03 -11.99 12.53
CA LEU A 23 33.94 -10.73 13.28
C LEU A 23 33.14 -10.91 14.59
N VAL A 24 32.00 -11.60 14.55
CA VAL A 24 31.20 -11.87 15.76
C VAL A 24 32.00 -12.72 16.76
N SER A 25 32.77 -13.71 16.28
CA SER A 25 33.65 -14.51 17.14
C SER A 25 34.76 -13.70 17.82
N ARG A 26 35.15 -12.57 17.22
CA ARG A 26 36.11 -11.59 17.75
C ARG A 26 35.47 -10.55 18.68
N GLY A 27 34.17 -10.65 18.93
CA GLY A 27 33.44 -9.84 19.92
C GLY A 27 32.67 -8.63 19.36
N TYR A 28 32.51 -8.53 18.03
CA TYR A 28 31.63 -7.51 17.42
C TYR A 28 30.16 -7.94 17.51
N ASP A 29 29.25 -6.99 17.72
CA ASP A 29 27.81 -7.27 17.63
C ASP A 29 27.35 -7.23 16.16
N HIS A 30 26.31 -7.99 15.80
CA HIS A 30 25.73 -7.96 14.45
C HIS A 30 25.30 -6.54 14.02
N LYS A 31 24.86 -5.71 14.97
CA LYS A 31 24.45 -4.31 14.72
C LYS A 31 25.61 -3.39 14.31
N ASP A 32 26.86 -3.81 14.58
CA ASP A 32 28.06 -3.05 14.25
C ASP A 32 28.55 -3.36 12.82
N ILE A 33 27.90 -4.31 12.14
CA ILE A 33 28.30 -4.80 10.82
C ILE A 33 27.25 -4.39 9.79
N ALA A 34 27.69 -3.72 8.72
CA ALA A 34 26.85 -3.33 7.60
C ALA A 34 27.35 -3.95 6.29
N VAL A 35 26.44 -4.57 5.54
CA VAL A 35 26.71 -5.07 4.19
C VAL A 35 26.12 -4.09 3.18
N LEU A 36 26.99 -3.45 2.39
CA LEU A 36 26.60 -2.46 1.40
C LEU A 36 26.66 -3.09 0.01
N TYR A 37 25.58 -2.98 -0.74
CA TYR A 37 25.47 -3.45 -2.13
C TYR A 37 24.96 -2.32 -3.03
N ARG A 38 25.16 -2.48 -4.34
CA ARG A 38 24.90 -1.42 -5.32
C ARG A 38 23.42 -1.29 -5.69
N ALA A 39 22.68 -2.39 -5.70
CA ALA A 39 21.27 -2.41 -6.10
C ALA A 39 20.45 -3.41 -5.26
N ASN A 40 19.19 -3.08 -5.01
CA ASN A 40 18.30 -3.85 -4.12
C ASN A 40 18.13 -5.32 -4.54
N PHE A 41 18.22 -5.66 -5.82
CA PHE A 41 18.07 -7.06 -6.23
C PHE A 41 19.20 -7.96 -5.70
N GLN A 42 20.38 -7.38 -5.40
CA GLN A 42 21.53 -8.10 -4.86
C GLN A 42 21.33 -8.52 -3.40
N SER A 43 20.41 -7.87 -2.66
CA SER A 43 20.14 -8.24 -1.26
C SER A 43 19.56 -9.64 -1.15
N ARG A 44 18.79 -10.09 -2.15
CA ARG A 44 18.00 -11.33 -2.09
C ARG A 44 18.84 -12.57 -1.79
N VAL A 45 19.96 -12.76 -2.49
CA VAL A 45 20.82 -13.94 -2.30
C VAL A 45 21.47 -13.91 -0.91
N ILE A 46 21.84 -12.72 -0.43
CA ILE A 46 22.40 -12.51 0.91
C ILE A 46 21.35 -12.80 1.99
N GLU A 47 20.12 -12.28 1.83
CA GLU A 47 18.99 -12.52 2.73
C GLU A 47 18.65 -14.02 2.85
N GLU A 48 18.61 -14.73 1.71
CA GLU A 48 18.36 -16.17 1.67
C GLU A 48 19.43 -16.91 2.48
N LYS A 49 20.72 -16.61 2.29
CA LYS A 49 21.81 -17.24 3.06
C LYS A 49 21.81 -16.87 4.54
N PHE A 50 21.53 -15.62 4.89
CA PHE A 50 21.45 -15.20 6.29
C PHE A 50 20.26 -15.88 6.99
N SER A 51 19.12 -16.01 6.30
CA SER A 51 17.95 -16.73 6.81
C SER A 51 18.24 -18.22 7.01
N GLU A 52 18.85 -18.89 6.03
CA GLU A 52 19.24 -20.31 6.12
C GLU A 52 20.12 -20.59 7.35
N HIS A 53 21.05 -19.68 7.64
CA HIS A 53 22.03 -19.82 8.72
C HIS A 53 21.63 -19.12 10.02
N LYS A 54 20.40 -18.56 10.08
CA LYS A 54 19.85 -17.86 11.26
C LYS A 54 20.72 -16.68 11.73
N VAL A 55 21.38 -16.00 10.79
CA VAL A 55 22.07 -14.74 11.07
C VAL A 55 21.02 -13.65 11.19
N PRO A 56 20.91 -12.92 12.32
CA PRO A 56 19.96 -11.82 12.45
C PRO A 56 20.37 -10.67 11.53
N TYR A 57 19.44 -10.18 10.71
CA TYR A 57 19.68 -9.07 9.79
C TYR A 57 18.50 -8.11 9.73
N TYR A 58 18.78 -6.88 9.33
CA TYR A 58 17.79 -5.87 9.00
C TYR A 58 18.13 -5.29 7.63
N ILE A 59 17.12 -5.13 6.78
CA ILE A 59 17.31 -4.54 5.46
C ILE A 59 16.73 -3.14 5.47
N GLU A 60 17.57 -2.18 5.14
CA GLU A 60 17.15 -0.80 4.89
C GLU A 60 16.60 -0.68 3.46
N ASN A 61 15.47 -1.35 3.19
CA ASN A 61 14.77 -1.25 1.91
C ASN A 61 13.87 -0.02 1.90
N GLY A 62 14.47 1.16 1.66
CA GLY A 62 13.78 2.47 1.63
C GLY A 62 12.67 2.63 0.58
N LEU A 63 12.39 1.62 -0.25
CA LEU A 63 11.47 1.71 -1.40
C LEU A 63 10.27 0.75 -1.38
N ASN A 64 10.08 -0.10 -0.37
CA ASN A 64 9.03 -1.14 -0.43
C ASN A 64 7.81 -0.93 0.47
N PHE A 65 7.79 0.03 1.40
CA PHE A 65 6.63 0.19 2.28
C PHE A 65 5.49 0.96 1.59
N TYR A 66 5.73 2.18 1.11
CA TYR A 66 4.69 3.01 0.48
C TYR A 66 4.26 2.54 -0.93
N ASN A 67 5.10 1.73 -1.59
CA ASN A 67 4.77 1.13 -2.89
C ASN A 67 3.83 -0.07 -2.79
N ARG A 68 3.62 -0.61 -1.58
CA ARG A 68 2.64 -1.67 -1.34
C ARG A 68 1.24 -1.21 -1.71
N ARG A 69 0.52 -2.04 -2.46
CA ARG A 69 -0.81 -1.70 -2.96
C ARG A 69 -1.77 -1.38 -1.81
N GLU A 70 -1.74 -2.15 -0.74
CA GLU A 70 -2.55 -1.95 0.45
C GLU A 70 -2.24 -0.62 1.16
N VAL A 71 -0.95 -0.24 1.23
CA VAL A 71 -0.53 1.04 1.80
C VAL A 71 -0.99 2.20 0.92
N LYS A 72 -0.83 2.09 -0.40
CA LYS A 72 -1.31 3.10 -1.35
C LYS A 72 -2.83 3.29 -1.26
N LEU A 73 -3.59 2.21 -1.17
CA LEU A 73 -5.04 2.26 -1.03
C LEU A 73 -5.48 2.96 0.26
N LEU A 74 -4.85 2.63 1.40
CA LEU A 74 -5.11 3.30 2.67
C LEU A 74 -4.84 4.81 2.56
N LEU A 75 -3.72 5.19 1.94
CA LEU A 75 -3.38 6.60 1.72
C LEU A 75 -4.41 7.30 0.83
N ASP A 76 -4.90 6.65 -0.23
CA ASP A 76 -5.93 7.23 -1.10
C ASP A 76 -7.25 7.44 -0.35
N TYR A 77 -7.65 6.51 0.53
CA TYR A 77 -8.79 6.74 1.43
C TYR A 77 -8.58 7.95 2.34
N LEU A 78 -7.41 8.04 2.98
CA LEU A 78 -7.10 9.15 3.89
C LEU A 78 -7.08 10.51 3.17
N ARG A 79 -6.58 10.58 1.94
CA ARG A 79 -6.60 11.81 1.12
C ARG A 79 -8.02 12.31 0.91
N VAL A 80 -8.90 11.42 0.41
CA VAL A 80 -10.31 11.74 0.17
C VAL A 80 -11.01 12.15 1.48
N ILE A 81 -10.71 11.47 2.58
CA ILE A 81 -11.30 11.79 3.90
C ILE A 81 -10.84 13.17 4.40
N GLN A 82 -9.55 13.48 4.26
CA GLN A 82 -8.96 14.71 4.78
C GLN A 82 -9.39 15.94 3.99
N ASN A 83 -9.39 15.85 2.66
CA ASN A 83 -9.69 16.98 1.79
C ASN A 83 -10.38 16.54 0.50
N PRO A 84 -11.68 16.20 0.54
CA PRO A 84 -12.41 15.63 -0.60
C PRO A 84 -12.49 16.55 -1.82
N ASP A 85 -12.28 17.86 -1.64
CA ASP A 85 -12.39 18.88 -2.68
C ASP A 85 -10.98 19.35 -3.11
N SER A 86 -10.18 18.42 -3.62
CA SER A 86 -8.83 18.70 -4.15
C SER A 86 -8.48 17.77 -5.31
N ASP A 87 -7.55 18.22 -6.15
CA ASP A 87 -7.05 17.44 -7.30
C ASP A 87 -6.41 16.11 -6.84
N GLU A 88 -5.67 16.11 -5.73
CA GLU A 88 -5.08 14.89 -5.17
C GLU A 88 -6.15 13.90 -4.71
N SER A 89 -7.25 14.39 -4.15
CA SER A 89 -8.38 13.56 -3.73
C SER A 89 -9.20 13.04 -4.90
N ASP A 90 -9.24 13.77 -6.02
CA ASP A 90 -9.89 13.29 -7.24
C ASP A 90 -9.16 12.06 -7.81
N GLU A 91 -7.83 12.13 -7.91
CA GLU A 91 -7.02 10.97 -8.31
C GLU A 91 -7.17 9.79 -7.33
N ALA A 92 -7.14 10.07 -6.03
CA ALA A 92 -7.31 9.08 -4.99
C ALA A 92 -8.70 8.41 -5.05
N LEU A 93 -9.76 9.19 -5.27
CA LEU A 93 -11.14 8.69 -5.36
C LEU A 93 -11.29 7.68 -6.50
N ILE A 94 -10.70 7.95 -7.67
CA ILE A 94 -10.71 7.02 -8.81
C ILE A 94 -10.10 5.66 -8.43
N ASN A 95 -9.03 5.66 -7.63
CA ASN A 95 -8.35 4.43 -7.20
C ASN A 95 -9.20 3.60 -6.22
N ILE A 96 -9.94 4.26 -5.31
CA ILE A 96 -10.65 3.59 -4.21
C ILE A 96 -12.14 3.36 -4.46
N ILE A 97 -12.76 4.05 -5.43
CA ILE A 97 -14.23 4.03 -5.63
C ILE A 97 -14.78 2.62 -5.81
N ASN A 98 -14.01 1.72 -6.43
CA ASN A 98 -14.38 0.32 -6.63
C ASN A 98 -13.48 -0.66 -5.86
N ILE A 99 -12.83 -0.21 -4.78
CA ILE A 99 -12.05 -1.05 -3.86
C ILE A 99 -12.47 -0.75 -2.41
N PRO A 100 -13.10 -1.68 -1.67
CA PRO A 100 -13.58 -3.01 -2.08
C PRO A 100 -14.51 -3.01 -3.29
N ALA A 101 -14.75 -4.19 -3.90
CA ALA A 101 -15.54 -4.31 -5.12
C ALA A 101 -16.97 -3.80 -4.92
N ARG A 102 -17.31 -2.66 -5.54
CA ARG A 102 -18.64 -2.03 -5.44
C ARG A 102 -19.46 -2.16 -6.72
N TYR A 103 -18.99 -2.97 -7.68
CA TYR A 103 -19.60 -3.12 -9.00
C TYR A 103 -19.80 -1.77 -9.73
N ILE A 104 -18.88 -0.83 -9.48
CA ILE A 104 -18.82 0.47 -10.16
C ILE A 104 -17.91 0.32 -11.37
N SER A 105 -18.50 0.39 -12.56
CA SER A 105 -17.76 0.17 -13.82
C SER A 105 -16.85 1.36 -14.16
N ARG A 106 -15.78 1.09 -14.93
CA ARG A 106 -14.93 2.15 -15.51
C ARG A 106 -15.74 3.14 -16.35
N LYS A 107 -16.79 2.68 -17.03
CA LYS A 107 -17.69 3.55 -17.80
C LYS A 107 -18.33 4.61 -16.91
N PHE A 108 -18.87 4.20 -15.76
CA PHE A 108 -19.45 5.14 -14.80
C PHE A 108 -18.41 6.11 -14.24
N VAL A 109 -17.20 5.65 -13.93
CA VAL A 109 -16.11 6.53 -13.46
C VAL A 109 -15.77 7.57 -14.53
N ASN A 110 -15.71 7.20 -15.80
CA ASN A 110 -15.48 8.17 -16.88
C ASN A 110 -16.63 9.17 -17.03
N GLU A 111 -17.89 8.72 -16.88
CA GLU A 111 -19.05 9.61 -16.87
C GLU A 111 -18.99 10.60 -15.70
N LEU A 112 -18.57 10.15 -14.52
CA LEU A 112 -18.36 10.99 -13.34
C LEU A 112 -17.29 12.06 -13.58
N VAL A 113 -16.13 11.68 -14.11
CA VAL A 113 -15.03 12.60 -14.43
C VAL A 113 -15.49 13.67 -15.44
N GLN A 114 -16.20 13.26 -16.49
CA GLN A 114 -16.74 14.20 -17.47
C GLN A 114 -17.80 15.13 -16.87
N PHE A 115 -18.64 14.62 -15.96
CA PHE A 115 -19.65 15.43 -15.28
C PHE A 115 -19.01 16.48 -14.37
N ALA A 116 -18.01 16.08 -13.58
CA ALA A 116 -17.23 16.96 -12.71
C ALA A 116 -16.57 18.09 -13.51
N ALA A 117 -15.85 17.73 -14.58
CA ALA A 117 -15.19 18.68 -15.47
C ALA A 117 -16.19 19.68 -16.11
N LYS A 118 -17.38 19.21 -16.55
CA LYS A 118 -18.42 20.07 -17.11
C LYS A 118 -19.01 21.05 -16.09
N LYS A 119 -19.04 20.66 -14.81
CA LYS A 119 -19.60 21.46 -13.72
C LYS A 119 -18.57 22.35 -13.03
N GLY A 120 -17.28 22.10 -13.26
CA GLY A 120 -16.20 22.80 -12.58
C GLY A 120 -16.15 22.50 -11.08
N ILE A 121 -16.42 21.25 -10.70
CA ILE A 121 -16.44 20.77 -9.31
C ILE A 121 -15.53 19.54 -9.18
N HIS A 122 -15.10 19.24 -7.96
CA HIS A 122 -14.31 18.05 -7.65
C HIS A 122 -15.14 16.76 -7.70
N LEU A 123 -14.47 15.60 -7.83
CA LEU A 123 -15.12 14.32 -8.07
C LEU A 123 -16.00 13.86 -6.90
N TYR A 124 -15.63 14.17 -5.66
CA TYR A 124 -16.47 13.80 -4.52
C TYR A 124 -17.81 14.56 -4.55
N GLU A 125 -17.77 15.87 -4.82
CA GLU A 125 -18.99 16.68 -5.01
C GLU A 125 -19.81 16.20 -6.22
N ALA A 126 -19.14 15.88 -7.33
CA ALA A 126 -19.76 15.29 -8.50
C ALA A 126 -20.46 13.97 -8.18
N LEU A 127 -19.84 13.11 -7.35
CA LEU A 127 -20.37 11.81 -6.96
C LEU A 127 -21.67 11.97 -6.15
N ARG A 128 -21.76 13.02 -5.33
CA ARG A 128 -22.96 13.35 -4.54
C ARG A 128 -24.10 13.93 -5.38
N SER A 129 -23.80 14.53 -6.52
CA SER A 129 -24.76 15.31 -7.33
C SER A 129 -25.14 14.66 -8.67
N ILE A 130 -24.35 13.72 -9.18
CA ILE A 130 -24.58 13.06 -10.47
C ILE A 130 -25.90 12.26 -10.47
N SER A 131 -26.66 12.36 -11.56
CA SER A 131 -27.84 11.53 -11.78
C SER A 131 -27.42 10.13 -12.26
N ILE A 132 -27.76 9.10 -11.49
CA ILE A 132 -27.40 7.70 -11.78
C ILE A 132 -28.65 6.95 -12.26
N ALA A 133 -28.65 6.53 -13.54
CA ALA A 133 -29.77 5.84 -14.16
C ALA A 133 -29.94 4.39 -13.67
N LEU A 134 -28.83 3.66 -13.48
CA LEU A 134 -28.85 2.26 -13.08
C LEU A 134 -29.10 2.12 -11.57
N PRO A 135 -30.19 1.44 -11.13
CA PRO A 135 -30.56 1.38 -9.71
C PRO A 135 -29.48 0.73 -8.83
N TYR A 136 -28.82 -0.33 -9.31
CA TYR A 136 -27.78 -1.01 -8.55
C TYR A 136 -26.54 -0.13 -8.36
N VAL A 137 -26.09 0.58 -9.40
CA VAL A 137 -24.97 1.54 -9.30
C VAL A 137 -25.33 2.66 -8.33
N LYS A 138 -26.55 3.19 -8.41
CA LYS A 138 -27.05 4.23 -7.51
C LYS A 138 -27.03 3.77 -6.05
N LYS A 139 -27.45 2.53 -5.78
CA LYS A 139 -27.39 1.94 -4.44
C LYS A 139 -25.95 1.85 -3.94
N ASN A 140 -25.03 1.36 -4.76
CA ASN A 140 -23.63 1.14 -4.38
C ASN A 140 -22.88 2.46 -4.14
N VAL A 141 -23.10 3.46 -5.01
CA VAL A 141 -22.56 4.82 -4.83
C VAL A 141 -23.10 5.45 -3.55
N LYS A 142 -24.41 5.34 -3.28
CA LYS A 142 -24.99 5.85 -2.03
C LYS A 142 -24.40 5.19 -0.79
N ALA A 143 -24.17 3.87 -0.82
CA ALA A 143 -23.53 3.16 0.28
C ALA A 143 -22.09 3.65 0.51
N PHE A 144 -21.36 3.92 -0.58
CA PHE A 144 -20.00 4.46 -0.49
C PHE A 144 -19.96 5.89 0.06
N ILE A 145 -20.87 6.76 -0.38
CA ILE A 145 -21.03 8.12 0.19
C ILE A 145 -21.41 8.02 1.67
N ALA A 146 -22.35 7.16 2.04
CA ALA A 146 -22.76 6.98 3.44
C ALA A 146 -21.62 6.47 4.35
N PHE A 147 -20.64 5.77 3.78
CA PHE A 147 -19.42 5.38 4.48
C PHE A 147 -18.42 6.54 4.61
N LEU A 148 -18.20 7.32 3.55
CA LEU A 148 -17.22 8.41 3.56
C LEU A 148 -17.71 9.68 4.26
N ASP A 149 -18.98 10.06 4.12
CA ASP A 149 -19.54 11.28 4.69
C ASP A 149 -19.25 11.49 6.18
N PRO A 150 -19.47 10.51 7.09
CA PRO A 150 -19.14 10.69 8.50
C PRO A 150 -17.64 10.83 8.72
N LEU A 151 -16.81 10.08 7.99
CA LEU A 151 -15.35 10.14 8.11
C LEU A 151 -14.80 11.49 7.65
N ILE A 152 -15.31 12.02 6.53
CA ILE A 152 -14.96 13.34 6.00
C ILE A 152 -15.39 14.44 6.98
N ARG A 153 -16.64 14.38 7.46
CA ARG A 153 -17.17 15.38 8.41
C ARG A 153 -16.34 15.45 9.68
N ASP A 154 -15.94 14.29 10.21
CA ASP A 154 -15.29 14.19 11.51
C ASP A 154 -13.75 14.13 11.39
N ALA A 155 -13.19 14.23 10.17
CA ALA A 155 -11.77 14.06 9.86
C ALA A 155 -10.83 14.91 10.71
N GLY A 156 -11.21 16.16 11.01
CA GLY A 156 -10.41 17.08 11.84
C GLY A 156 -10.41 16.76 13.34
N SER A 157 -11.28 15.86 13.78
CA SER A 157 -11.48 15.51 15.20
C SER A 157 -11.13 14.07 15.54
N MET A 158 -11.04 13.19 14.54
CA MET A 158 -10.69 11.78 14.73
C MET A 158 -9.18 11.59 14.84
N VAL A 159 -8.78 10.61 15.65
CA VAL A 159 -7.36 10.21 15.69
C VAL A 159 -7.04 9.41 14.42
N PRO A 160 -5.89 9.64 13.75
CA PRO A 160 -5.54 8.93 12.51
C PRO A 160 -5.60 7.39 12.63
N SER A 161 -5.26 6.84 13.80
CA SER A 161 -5.32 5.40 14.07
C SER A 161 -6.75 4.84 14.09
N GLU A 162 -7.74 5.64 14.48
CA GLU A 162 -9.15 5.24 14.50
C GLU A 162 -9.69 5.19 13.07
N VAL A 163 -9.40 6.23 12.27
CA VAL A 163 -9.77 6.27 10.85
C VAL A 163 -9.14 5.09 10.10
N LEU A 164 -7.85 4.82 10.34
CA LEU A 164 -7.16 3.67 9.77
C LEU A 164 -7.80 2.35 10.19
N SER A 165 -8.19 2.19 11.44
CA SER A 165 -8.87 0.97 11.91
C SER A 165 -10.19 0.75 11.18
N ILE A 166 -11.00 1.80 11.00
CA ILE A 166 -12.28 1.74 10.28
C ILE A 166 -12.08 1.37 8.80
N ILE A 167 -11.12 2.02 8.12
CA ILE A 167 -10.82 1.71 6.71
C ILE A 167 -10.31 0.27 6.58
N ARG A 168 -9.43 -0.16 7.49
CA ARG A 168 -8.90 -1.53 7.50
C ARG A 168 -9.97 -2.56 7.70
N GLU A 169 -10.92 -2.35 8.61
CA GLU A 169 -12.03 -3.29 8.79
C GLU A 169 -12.78 -3.49 7.47
N VAL A 170 -13.13 -2.40 6.78
CA VAL A 170 -13.81 -2.46 5.47
C VAL A 170 -12.98 -3.15 4.38
N LEU A 171 -11.66 -2.95 4.36
CA LEU A 171 -10.76 -3.57 3.39
C LEU A 171 -10.50 -5.07 3.71
N ASP A 172 -10.26 -5.40 4.98
CA ASP A 172 -9.94 -6.75 5.45
C ASP A 172 -11.15 -7.68 5.32
N TYR A 173 -12.38 -7.19 5.51
CA TYR A 173 -13.61 -7.95 5.23
C TYR A 173 -13.64 -8.50 3.78
N GLU A 174 -13.13 -7.74 2.81
CA GLU A 174 -13.06 -8.20 1.42
C GLU A 174 -11.82 -9.02 1.08
N ILE A 175 -10.66 -8.77 1.70
CA ILE A 175 -9.49 -9.65 1.52
C ILE A 175 -9.83 -11.05 2.06
N LEU A 176 -10.54 -11.12 3.19
CA LEU A 176 -11.04 -12.37 3.75
C LEU A 176 -12.15 -12.99 2.87
N ALA A 177 -13.11 -12.21 2.38
CA ALA A 177 -14.15 -12.73 1.48
C ALA A 177 -13.55 -13.22 0.14
N GLY A 178 -12.59 -12.51 -0.44
CA GLY A 178 -11.90 -12.89 -1.68
C GLY A 178 -11.08 -14.18 -1.55
N LEU A 179 -10.49 -14.43 -0.38
CA LEU A 179 -9.81 -15.70 -0.07
C LEU A 179 -10.80 -16.88 0.10
N TYR A 180 -12.03 -16.62 0.56
CA TYR A 180 -13.08 -17.63 0.64
C TYR A 180 -13.72 -17.95 -0.72
N TYR A 181 -13.82 -16.98 -1.64
CA TYR A 181 -14.42 -17.19 -2.97
C TYR A 181 -13.47 -17.75 -4.05
N LEU A 182 -12.15 -17.82 -3.80
CA LEU A 182 -11.17 -18.48 -4.68
C LEU A 182 -10.89 -19.95 -4.32
N ARG A 183 -11.69 -20.55 -3.43
CA ARG A 183 -11.61 -21.96 -3.01
C ARG A 183 -12.89 -22.77 -3.22
N SER A 184 -13.80 -22.31 -4.11
CA SER A 184 -14.99 -23.05 -4.54
C SER A 184 -14.84 -23.56 -5.97
#